data_AF-A0A1X2IGI5-F1
#
_entry.id   AF-A0A1X2IGI5-F1
#
_cell.length_a   1.000
_cell.length_b   1.000
_cell.length_c   1.000
_cell.angle_alpha   90.00
_cell.angle_beta   90.00
_cell.angle_gamma   90.00
#
_symmetry.space_group_name_H-M   'P 1'
#
loop_
_entity.id
_entity.type
_entity.pdbx_description
1 polymer ?
#
loop_
_entity_poly.entity_id
_entity_poly.type
_entity_poly.pdbx_seq_one_letter_code
_entity_poly.pdbx_strand_id
1 'polypeptide(L)'
;MAKVEHEYVGDTNILDDLLLFRLPLDQLPGQDKFSKAVLKQSTVIDLVTSELLGVPPGTYITADTDWGDGCRSDVVYIPRLGIQKTLPPILVEIQATVNESFMQRMIRYCQNVLQVHDSYPLALVICIDKVTPSTLIEKFQYADDTKPWLSSLQSCDFWAKSCSLVSKSTLSRVDPDCDDLMPLQALSSFLIEQSPTLHGHSHPNNPIIRQLYTLAMKAVKSQHEHESDFGDVIDILCSNNQRLLEKASASLIGVSGTSKARHLIHRAIEFNTSVKRKYELVDSDSSLEPVPTLTFGQKSNNSSGNNNNNNNNNNSNNNSKKETNMEFIMEFKKNLIGRMNWNRCLKTGHEQNLLHGFRNAESLRSFYNRNRTK
;
A
#
# COMPACT_ATOMS: atom_id res chain seq x y z
N MET A 1 -4.83 -30.10 -52.35
CA MET A 1 -5.86 -29.46 -51.50
C MET A 1 -5.29 -29.30 -50.11
N ALA A 2 -5.27 -28.07 -49.61
CA ALA A 2 -4.38 -27.55 -48.59
C ALA A 2 -4.59 -28.16 -47.20
N LYS A 3 -3.48 -28.44 -46.51
CA LYS A 3 -3.43 -28.59 -45.05
C LYS A 3 -3.71 -27.22 -44.44
N VAL A 4 -4.70 -27.15 -43.57
CA VAL A 4 -4.94 -26.01 -42.69
C VAL A 4 -3.92 -26.12 -41.56
N GLU A 5 -2.89 -25.28 -41.61
CA GLU A 5 -2.05 -24.97 -40.46
C GLU A 5 -2.87 -24.10 -39.51
N HIS A 6 -3.22 -24.64 -38.34
CA HIS A 6 -3.71 -23.83 -37.24
C HIS A 6 -2.52 -23.16 -36.56
N GLU A 7 -2.39 -21.85 -36.77
CA GLU A 7 -1.44 -20.96 -36.11
C GLU A 7 -1.62 -20.98 -34.58
N TYR A 8 -0.69 -21.63 -33.89
CA TYR A 8 -0.45 -21.52 -32.44
C TYR A 8 0.38 -20.25 -32.16
N VAL A 9 -0.21 -19.07 -32.34
CA VAL A 9 0.52 -17.77 -32.23
C VAL A 9 0.35 -17.10 -30.85
N GLY A 10 -0.54 -17.61 -29.99
CA GLY A 10 -0.85 -16.98 -28.69
C GLY A 10 0.12 -17.27 -27.54
N ASP A 11 0.54 -18.53 -27.37
CA ASP A 11 1.35 -18.94 -26.20
C ASP A 11 2.85 -18.63 -26.36
N THR A 12 3.36 -18.62 -27.59
CA THR A 12 4.76 -18.31 -27.90
C THR A 12 5.08 -16.83 -27.63
N ASN A 13 4.18 -15.93 -28.02
CA ASN A 13 4.33 -14.49 -27.82
C ASN A 13 4.34 -14.09 -26.34
N ILE A 14 3.47 -14.71 -25.52
CA ILE A 14 3.43 -14.45 -24.07
C ILE A 14 4.71 -14.94 -23.39
N LEU A 15 5.25 -16.06 -23.86
CA LEU A 15 6.49 -16.59 -23.32
C LEU A 15 7.69 -15.71 -23.67
N ASP A 16 7.79 -15.27 -24.92
CA ASP A 16 8.87 -14.38 -25.35
C ASP A 16 8.81 -13.02 -24.62
N ASP A 17 7.61 -12.48 -24.42
CA ASP A 17 7.38 -11.30 -23.57
C ASP A 17 7.83 -11.53 -22.13
N LEU A 18 7.48 -12.67 -21.53
CA LEU A 18 7.80 -13.03 -20.15
C LEU A 18 9.31 -13.11 -19.92
N LEU A 19 10.05 -13.61 -20.90
CA LEU A 19 11.50 -13.79 -20.85
C LEU A 19 12.25 -12.45 -20.85
N LEU A 20 11.68 -11.43 -21.51
CA LEU A 20 12.23 -10.08 -21.61
C LEU A 20 11.67 -9.13 -20.53
N PHE A 21 10.60 -9.53 -19.85
CA PHE A 21 9.92 -8.72 -18.86
C PHE A 21 10.70 -8.66 -17.54
N ARG A 22 10.74 -7.45 -16.97
CA ARG A 22 11.33 -7.17 -15.66
C ARG A 22 10.31 -6.44 -14.79
N LEU A 23 10.07 -6.97 -13.61
CA LEU A 23 9.23 -6.34 -12.61
C LEU A 23 9.86 -5.02 -12.13
N PRO A 24 9.07 -3.94 -12.00
CA PRO A 24 9.50 -2.71 -11.35
C PRO A 24 10.02 -2.99 -9.93
N LEU A 25 11.00 -2.19 -9.48
CA LEU A 25 11.65 -2.39 -8.18
C LEU A 25 10.70 -2.16 -6.99
N ASP A 26 9.62 -1.41 -7.18
CA ASP A 26 8.53 -1.16 -6.23
C ASP A 26 7.38 -2.17 -6.36
N GLN A 27 7.52 -3.16 -7.24
CA GLN A 27 6.54 -4.22 -7.50
C GLN A 27 7.21 -5.60 -7.53
N LEU A 28 8.28 -5.77 -6.75
CA LEU A 28 8.91 -7.08 -6.61
C LEU A 28 7.99 -8.04 -5.84
N PRO A 29 8.08 -9.35 -6.12
CA PRO A 29 7.47 -10.37 -5.28
C PRO A 29 7.94 -10.19 -3.83
N GLY A 30 7.11 -10.57 -2.86
CA GLY A 30 7.42 -10.39 -1.43
C GLY A 30 7.15 -8.98 -0.89
N GLN A 31 7.00 -7.96 -1.75
CA GLN A 31 6.57 -6.63 -1.31
C GLN A 31 5.07 -6.60 -1.03
N ASP A 32 4.69 -5.87 0.03
CA ASP A 32 3.35 -5.91 0.66
C ASP A 32 2.19 -5.78 -0.34
N LYS A 33 2.13 -4.67 -1.09
CA LYS A 33 1.02 -4.38 -2.00
C LYS A 33 0.95 -5.36 -3.17
N PHE A 34 2.10 -5.61 -3.79
CA PHE A 34 2.19 -6.44 -4.98
C PHE A 34 1.85 -7.90 -4.67
N SER A 35 2.40 -8.42 -3.57
CA SER A 35 2.15 -9.79 -3.12
C SER A 35 0.68 -10.02 -2.78
N LYS A 36 0.02 -9.04 -2.14
CA LYS A 36 -1.45 -9.09 -1.92
C LYS A 36 -2.23 -9.14 -3.23
N ALA A 37 -1.82 -8.39 -4.24
CA ALA A 37 -2.48 -8.41 -5.55
C ALA A 37 -2.35 -9.78 -6.24
N VAL A 38 -1.18 -10.41 -6.15
CA VAL A 38 -0.93 -11.76 -6.66
C VAL A 38 -1.73 -12.81 -5.87
N LEU A 39 -1.70 -12.78 -4.54
CA LEU A 39 -2.43 -13.72 -3.68
C LEU A 39 -3.96 -13.66 -3.86
N LYS A 40 -4.51 -12.52 -4.29
CA LYS A 40 -5.94 -12.36 -4.54
C LYS A 40 -6.40 -12.93 -5.89
N GLN A 41 -5.48 -13.37 -6.75
CA GLN A 41 -5.83 -14.01 -8.03
C GLN A 41 -6.42 -15.40 -7.79
N SER A 42 -7.51 -15.75 -8.47
CA SER A 42 -8.20 -17.04 -8.28
C SER A 42 -7.27 -18.25 -8.45
N THR A 43 -6.38 -18.19 -9.44
CA THR A 43 -5.37 -19.23 -9.68
C THR A 43 -4.46 -19.45 -8.46
N VAL A 44 -4.09 -18.38 -7.75
CA VAL A 44 -3.22 -18.47 -6.57
C VAL A 44 -4.02 -18.93 -5.34
N ILE A 45 -5.28 -18.52 -5.20
CA ILE A 45 -6.18 -19.03 -4.17
C ILE A 45 -6.33 -20.55 -4.30
N ASP A 46 -6.60 -21.02 -5.51
CA ASP A 46 -6.78 -22.45 -5.82
C ASP A 46 -5.50 -23.24 -5.56
N LEU A 47 -4.35 -22.67 -5.93
CA LEU A 47 -3.03 -23.23 -5.63
C LEU A 47 -2.82 -23.43 -4.13
N VAL A 48 -3.04 -22.38 -3.32
CA VAL A 48 -2.82 -22.44 -1.87
C VAL A 48 -3.80 -23.41 -1.22
N THR A 49 -5.07 -23.35 -1.59
CA THR A 49 -6.13 -24.14 -0.95
C THR A 49 -6.06 -25.61 -1.31
N SER A 50 -5.74 -25.94 -2.57
CA SER A 50 -5.46 -27.33 -2.99
C SER A 50 -4.27 -27.89 -2.22
N GLU A 51 -3.19 -27.12 -2.03
CA GLU A 51 -1.99 -27.62 -1.37
C GLU A 51 -2.17 -27.80 0.14
N LEU A 52 -2.94 -26.92 0.80
CA LEU A 52 -3.18 -27.01 2.25
C LEU A 52 -4.28 -27.98 2.64
N LEU A 53 -5.31 -28.15 1.81
CA LEU A 53 -6.54 -28.88 2.17
C LEU A 53 -6.95 -29.94 1.15
N GLY A 54 -6.29 -30.06 0.00
CA GLY A 54 -6.65 -31.01 -1.05
C GLY A 54 -8.01 -30.72 -1.70
N VAL A 55 -8.44 -29.45 -1.70
CA VAL A 55 -9.76 -29.06 -2.23
C VAL A 55 -9.70 -28.69 -3.72
N PRO A 56 -10.79 -28.89 -4.48
CA PRO A 56 -10.85 -28.51 -5.89
C PRO A 56 -10.76 -26.98 -6.11
N PRO A 57 -10.33 -26.54 -7.32
CA PRO A 57 -10.35 -25.13 -7.72
C PRO A 57 -11.74 -24.50 -7.59
N GLY A 58 -11.78 -23.21 -7.27
CA GLY A 58 -13.00 -22.41 -7.09
C GLY A 58 -13.69 -22.61 -5.73
N THR A 59 -13.17 -23.46 -4.84
CA THR A 59 -13.75 -23.72 -3.52
C THR A 59 -13.70 -22.51 -2.60
N TYR A 60 -12.65 -21.70 -2.71
CA TYR A 60 -12.40 -20.52 -1.87
C TYR A 60 -12.51 -19.22 -2.65
N ILE A 61 -12.78 -18.14 -1.92
CA ILE A 61 -12.74 -16.75 -2.38
C ILE A 61 -12.02 -15.89 -1.34
N THR A 62 -11.64 -14.68 -1.72
CA THR A 62 -11.12 -13.68 -0.78
C THR A 62 -12.24 -13.09 0.06
N ALA A 63 -11.94 -12.85 1.34
CA ALA A 63 -12.78 -12.12 2.28
C ALA A 63 -12.22 -10.72 2.55
N ASP A 64 -12.99 -9.94 3.32
CA ASP A 64 -12.50 -8.68 3.84
C ASP A 64 -11.36 -8.90 4.85
N THR A 65 -10.45 -7.94 4.92
CA THR A 65 -9.27 -8.00 5.80
C THR A 65 -9.19 -6.83 6.76
N ASP A 66 -10.12 -5.88 6.68
CA ASP A 66 -10.27 -4.79 7.62
C ASP A 66 -11.12 -5.26 8.81
N TRP A 67 -10.55 -5.20 10.01
CA TRP A 67 -11.18 -5.70 11.22
C TRP A 67 -11.83 -4.56 12.02
N GLY A 68 -12.86 -4.88 12.82
CA GLY A 68 -13.61 -3.90 13.62
C GLY A 68 -12.77 -3.17 14.69
N ASP A 69 -11.56 -3.66 14.94
CA ASP A 69 -10.59 -3.09 15.86
C ASP A 69 -9.58 -2.14 15.19
N GLY A 70 -9.77 -1.84 13.91
CA GLY A 70 -8.93 -0.98 13.09
C GLY A 70 -7.63 -1.63 12.62
N CYS A 71 -7.40 -2.92 12.92
CA CYS A 71 -6.30 -3.67 12.37
C CYS A 71 -6.65 -4.19 10.97
N ARG A 72 -5.61 -4.53 10.20
CA ARG A 72 -5.77 -5.08 8.86
C ARG A 72 -4.81 -6.24 8.65
N SER A 73 -5.35 -7.38 8.24
CA SER A 73 -4.56 -8.52 7.74
C SER A 73 -4.29 -8.40 6.25
N ASP A 74 -3.39 -9.24 5.75
CA ASP A 74 -3.00 -9.22 4.34
C ASP A 74 -4.06 -9.85 3.45
N VAL A 75 -4.31 -11.15 3.63
CA VAL A 75 -5.26 -11.90 2.81
C VAL A 75 -5.99 -12.96 3.65
N VAL A 76 -7.31 -13.04 3.50
CA VAL A 76 -8.14 -14.08 4.11
C VAL A 76 -8.89 -14.81 3.00
N TYR A 77 -8.79 -16.13 2.98
CA TYR A 77 -9.59 -16.99 2.12
C TYR A 77 -10.72 -17.62 2.94
N ILE A 78 -11.94 -17.56 2.41
CA ILE A 78 -13.11 -18.23 2.98
C ILE A 78 -13.71 -19.19 1.97
N PRO A 79 -14.26 -20.33 2.42
CA PRO A 79 -14.98 -21.21 1.51
C PRO A 79 -16.21 -20.50 0.93
N ARG A 80 -16.66 -20.89 -0.26
CA ARG A 80 -17.93 -20.41 -0.83
C ARG A 80 -19.13 -20.94 -0.02
N LEU A 81 -20.21 -20.15 0.02
CA LEU A 81 -21.42 -20.29 0.87
C LEU A 81 -22.11 -21.67 0.93
N GLY A 82 -21.76 -22.64 0.06
CA GLY A 82 -22.26 -24.02 0.10
C GLY A 82 -21.42 -25.04 0.90
N ILE A 83 -20.18 -24.72 1.24
CA ILE A 83 -19.21 -25.65 1.87
C ILE A 83 -18.57 -25.02 3.13
N GLN A 84 -18.97 -23.78 3.48
CA GLN A 84 -18.40 -22.99 4.58
C GLN A 84 -18.40 -23.68 5.94
N LYS A 85 -19.34 -24.58 6.21
CA LYS A 85 -19.44 -25.21 7.54
C LYS A 85 -18.46 -26.37 7.75
N THR A 86 -17.85 -26.90 6.70
CA THR A 86 -16.91 -28.04 6.81
C THR A 86 -15.45 -27.63 6.69
N LEU A 87 -15.19 -26.52 6.01
CA LEU A 87 -13.84 -26.07 5.68
C LEU A 87 -13.44 -24.82 6.49
N PRO A 88 -12.22 -24.75 7.04
CA PRO A 88 -11.77 -23.59 7.79
C PRO A 88 -11.46 -22.39 6.88
N PRO A 89 -11.60 -21.15 7.37
CA PRO A 89 -10.94 -20.01 6.75
C PRO A 89 -9.41 -20.21 6.71
N ILE A 90 -8.74 -19.53 5.79
CA ILE A 90 -7.27 -19.51 5.70
C ILE A 90 -6.81 -18.05 5.79
N LEU A 91 -5.97 -17.75 6.77
CA LEU A 91 -5.34 -16.45 6.91
C LEU A 91 -3.91 -16.53 6.38
N VAL A 92 -3.56 -15.69 5.41
CA VAL A 92 -2.23 -15.64 4.80
C VAL A 92 -1.59 -14.29 5.10
N GLU A 93 -0.41 -14.30 5.70
CA GLU A 93 0.38 -13.11 6.03
C GLU A 93 1.76 -13.18 5.36
N ILE A 94 2.17 -12.07 4.75
CA ILE A 94 3.47 -11.90 4.10
C ILE A 94 4.27 -10.92 4.94
N GLN A 95 5.36 -11.38 5.53
CA GLN A 95 6.08 -10.57 6.51
C GLN A 95 7.58 -10.60 6.24
N ALA A 96 8.19 -9.42 6.13
CA ALA A 96 9.64 -9.30 6.02
C ALA A 96 10.34 -9.92 7.23
N THR A 97 9.95 -9.48 8.43
CA THR A 97 10.50 -9.99 9.68
C THR A 97 9.42 -10.58 10.58
N VAL A 98 9.51 -11.89 10.82
CA VAL A 98 8.63 -12.61 11.74
C VAL A 98 9.26 -12.57 13.13
N ASN A 99 8.58 -11.92 14.07
CA ASN A 99 9.01 -11.80 15.45
C ASN A 99 7.85 -11.97 16.42
N GLU A 100 8.12 -11.94 17.71
CA GLU A 100 7.08 -12.11 18.74
C GLU A 100 5.95 -11.08 18.61
N SER A 101 6.27 -9.81 18.32
CA SER A 101 5.23 -8.79 18.11
C SER A 101 4.35 -9.08 16.90
N PHE A 102 4.91 -9.65 15.83
CA PHE A 102 4.14 -10.14 14.70
C PHE A 102 3.28 -11.35 15.09
N MET A 103 3.82 -12.32 15.82
CA MET A 103 3.05 -13.48 16.27
C MET A 103 1.86 -13.08 17.17
N GLN A 104 2.03 -12.08 18.03
CA GLN A 104 0.92 -11.52 18.81
C GLN A 104 -0.15 -10.87 17.93
N ARG A 105 0.25 -10.16 16.86
CA ARG A 105 -0.70 -9.64 15.86
C ARG A 105 -1.40 -10.78 15.11
N MET A 106 -0.67 -11.82 14.72
CA MET A 106 -1.22 -12.99 14.05
C MET A 106 -2.30 -13.69 14.88
N ILE A 107 -2.07 -13.88 16.18
CA ILE A 107 -3.07 -14.43 17.12
C ILE A 107 -4.34 -13.58 17.09
N ARG A 108 -4.19 -12.25 17.16
CA ARG A 108 -5.31 -11.30 17.11
C ARG A 108 -6.06 -11.37 15.78
N TYR A 109 -5.36 -11.46 14.65
CA TYR A 109 -6.00 -11.61 13.34
C TYR A 109 -6.79 -12.90 13.25
N CYS A 110 -6.26 -14.00 13.78
CA CYS A 110 -6.99 -15.28 13.79
C CYS A 110 -8.24 -15.22 14.69
N GLN A 111 -8.18 -14.51 15.81
CA GLN A 111 -9.35 -14.25 16.66
C GLN A 111 -10.40 -13.39 15.95
N ASN A 112 -9.98 -12.39 15.17
CA ASN A 112 -10.90 -11.60 14.35
C ASN A 112 -11.58 -12.47 13.28
N VAL A 113 -10.82 -13.35 12.61
CA VAL A 113 -11.38 -14.33 11.67
C VAL A 113 -12.39 -15.25 12.35
N LEU A 114 -12.07 -15.78 13.54
CA LEU A 114 -13.00 -16.58 14.34
C LEU A 114 -14.30 -15.82 14.64
N GLN A 115 -14.19 -14.56 15.07
CA GLN A 115 -15.35 -13.75 15.43
C GLN A 115 -16.28 -13.49 14.23
N VAL A 116 -15.70 -13.29 13.03
CA VAL A 116 -16.46 -12.97 11.81
C VAL A 116 -17.02 -14.23 11.14
N HIS A 117 -16.28 -15.33 11.16
CA HIS A 117 -16.59 -16.53 10.38
C HIS A 117 -16.95 -17.76 11.22
N ASP A 118 -16.99 -17.64 12.56
CA ASP A 118 -17.36 -18.70 13.50
C ASP A 118 -16.54 -20.00 13.32
N SER A 119 -15.27 -19.85 12.92
CA SER A 119 -14.36 -20.98 12.69
C SER A 119 -12.91 -20.55 12.82
N TYR A 120 -12.13 -21.35 13.53
CA TYR A 120 -10.68 -21.14 13.64
C TYR A 120 -10.00 -21.27 12.27
N PRO A 121 -9.14 -20.31 11.89
CA PRO A 121 -8.46 -20.37 10.61
C PRO A 121 -7.28 -21.34 10.61
N LEU A 122 -6.85 -21.74 9.41
CA LEU A 122 -5.46 -22.13 9.15
C LEU A 122 -4.64 -20.87 8.90
N ALA A 123 -3.63 -20.61 9.72
CA ALA A 123 -2.73 -19.48 9.53
C ALA A 123 -1.50 -19.91 8.72
N LEU A 124 -1.17 -19.15 7.67
CA LEU A 124 0.01 -19.33 6.84
C LEU A 124 0.84 -18.06 6.85
N VAL A 125 2.10 -18.18 7.26
CA VAL A 125 3.08 -17.09 7.28
C VAL A 125 4.13 -17.34 6.21
N ILE A 126 4.31 -16.39 5.29
CA ILE A 126 5.42 -16.38 4.34
C ILE A 126 6.42 -15.31 4.82
N CYS A 127 7.54 -15.77 5.36
CA CYS A 127 8.59 -14.93 5.91
C CYS A 127 9.65 -14.61 4.84
N ILE A 128 9.67 -13.36 4.40
CA ILE A 128 10.47 -12.90 3.26
C ILE A 128 11.94 -12.74 3.59
N ASP A 129 12.29 -12.15 4.74
CA ASP A 129 13.70 -11.92 5.13
C ASP A 129 14.12 -12.87 6.26
N LYS A 130 13.60 -12.66 7.49
CA LYS A 130 14.11 -13.40 8.65
C LYS A 130 13.12 -13.59 9.79
N VAL A 131 13.37 -14.64 10.56
CA VAL A 131 12.70 -14.92 11.84
C VAL A 131 13.60 -14.44 12.98
N THR A 132 13.06 -13.64 13.89
CA THR A 132 13.83 -13.06 15.00
C THR A 132 13.03 -13.05 16.32
N PRO A 133 13.61 -13.43 17.46
CA PRO A 133 14.95 -14.03 17.61
C PRO A 133 15.04 -15.39 16.90
N SER A 134 16.26 -15.87 16.64
CA SER A 134 16.46 -17.17 15.99
C SER A 134 15.78 -18.31 16.75
N THR A 135 15.71 -18.22 18.07
CA THR A 135 14.98 -19.17 18.94
C THR A 135 13.48 -19.24 18.67
N LEU A 136 12.89 -18.27 17.96
CA LEU A 136 11.49 -18.33 17.57
C LEU A 136 11.24 -19.45 16.54
N ILE A 137 12.18 -19.72 15.63
CA ILE A 137 12.03 -20.80 14.64
C ILE A 137 11.99 -22.18 15.30
N GLU A 138 12.64 -22.33 16.46
CA GLU A 138 12.68 -23.59 17.22
C GLU A 138 11.31 -23.99 17.78
N LYS A 139 10.38 -23.03 17.86
CA LYS A 139 8.97 -23.30 18.23
C LYS A 139 8.15 -23.90 17.09
N PHE A 140 8.69 -23.89 15.87
CA PHE A 140 8.08 -24.52 14.71
C PHE A 140 8.72 -25.88 14.45
N GLN A 141 7.89 -26.91 14.35
CA GLN A 141 8.29 -28.26 14.01
C GLN A 141 7.96 -28.55 12.54
N TYR A 142 8.52 -29.61 11.97
CA TYR A 142 8.15 -30.03 10.62
C TYR A 142 6.65 -30.37 10.57
N ALA A 143 5.95 -29.83 9.58
CA ALA A 143 4.53 -30.10 9.43
C ALA A 143 4.28 -31.58 9.08
N ASP A 144 5.12 -32.13 8.20
CA ASP A 144 5.08 -33.50 7.70
C ASP A 144 6.43 -33.80 6.98
N ASP A 145 6.84 -35.06 6.96
CA ASP A 145 7.99 -35.54 6.17
C ASP A 145 7.79 -35.31 4.67
N THR A 146 6.54 -35.21 4.21
CA THR A 146 6.20 -34.90 2.82
C THR A 146 6.43 -33.42 2.45
N LYS A 147 6.48 -32.52 3.45
CA LYS A 147 6.61 -31.06 3.26
C LYS A 147 7.66 -30.47 4.19
N PRO A 148 8.94 -30.86 4.06
CA PRO A 148 10.02 -30.39 4.94
C PRO A 148 10.27 -28.88 4.88
N TRP A 149 9.79 -28.23 3.80
CA TRP A 149 9.84 -26.79 3.59
C TRP A 149 8.74 -26.00 4.33
N LEU A 150 7.74 -26.67 4.90
CA LEU A 150 6.64 -26.08 5.67
C LEU A 150 6.78 -26.46 7.15
N SER A 151 7.00 -25.49 8.02
CA SER A 151 7.08 -25.74 9.46
C SER A 151 5.80 -25.27 10.16
N SER A 152 5.28 -26.03 11.12
CA SER A 152 4.07 -25.74 11.87
C SER A 152 4.39 -25.43 13.32
N LEU A 153 3.74 -24.41 13.88
CA LEU A 153 3.87 -24.03 15.28
C LEU A 153 3.27 -25.12 16.18
N GLN A 154 3.99 -25.47 17.25
CA GLN A 154 3.65 -26.61 18.11
C GLN A 154 2.29 -26.48 18.84
N SER A 155 1.88 -25.27 19.22
CA SER A 155 0.59 -25.03 19.88
C SER A 155 -0.07 -23.80 19.26
N CYS A 156 -1.32 -24.00 18.82
CA CYS A 156 -2.20 -22.96 18.27
C CYS A 156 -3.49 -22.83 19.09
N ASP A 157 -3.48 -23.36 20.32
CA ASP A 157 -4.68 -23.56 21.12
C ASP A 157 -5.45 -22.26 21.31
N PHE A 158 -6.75 -22.31 21.05
CA PHE A 158 -7.70 -21.20 21.21
C PHE A 158 -7.55 -20.02 20.24
N TRP A 159 -6.71 -20.10 19.21
CA TRP A 159 -6.61 -19.03 18.21
C TRP A 159 -6.54 -19.49 16.75
N ALA A 160 -6.03 -20.69 16.44
CA ALA A 160 -6.02 -21.22 15.07
C ALA A 160 -6.09 -22.75 15.06
N LYS A 161 -6.49 -23.34 13.92
CA LYS A 161 -6.39 -24.80 13.71
C LYS A 161 -4.95 -25.25 13.53
N SER A 162 -4.17 -24.44 12.83
CA SER A 162 -2.72 -24.59 12.71
C SER A 162 -2.12 -23.24 12.31
N CYS A 163 -0.82 -23.08 12.55
CA CYS A 163 -0.04 -21.95 12.09
C CYS A 163 1.22 -22.47 11.42
N SER A 164 1.28 -22.37 10.10
CA SER A 164 2.42 -22.79 9.30
C SER A 164 3.27 -21.60 8.87
N LEU A 165 4.56 -21.83 8.73
CA LEU A 165 5.59 -20.86 8.40
C LEU A 165 6.45 -21.43 7.28
N VAL A 166 6.61 -20.63 6.23
CA VAL A 166 7.64 -20.81 5.20
C VAL A 166 8.60 -19.65 5.28
N SER A 167 9.90 -19.94 5.28
CA SER A 167 10.96 -18.94 5.28
C SER A 167 12.14 -19.42 4.44
N LYS A 168 13.11 -18.53 4.19
CA LYS A 168 14.36 -18.92 3.50
C LYS A 168 15.03 -20.14 4.16
N SER A 169 15.01 -20.23 5.49
CA SER A 169 15.62 -21.35 6.23
C SER A 169 14.83 -22.65 6.14
N THR A 170 13.51 -22.59 5.90
CA THR A 170 12.73 -23.82 5.69
C THR A 170 12.84 -24.29 4.25
N LEU A 171 12.85 -23.37 3.27
CA LEU A 171 13.05 -23.70 1.86
C LEU A 171 14.41 -24.33 1.57
N SER A 172 15.48 -23.88 2.25
CA SER A 172 16.84 -24.43 2.06
C SER A 172 17.03 -25.87 2.53
N ARG A 173 15.98 -26.52 3.04
CA ARG A 173 16.00 -27.92 3.49
C ARG A 173 15.66 -28.91 2.38
N VAL A 174 15.15 -28.42 1.27
CA VAL A 174 14.88 -29.21 0.07
C VAL A 174 16.08 -29.06 -0.87
N ASP A 175 16.30 -30.09 -1.69
CA ASP A 175 17.31 -30.05 -2.75
C ASP A 175 17.06 -28.82 -3.65
N PRO A 176 18.02 -27.87 -3.73
CA PRO A 176 17.87 -26.67 -4.55
C PRO A 176 17.79 -26.99 -6.05
N ASP A 177 18.34 -28.13 -6.48
CA ASP A 177 18.37 -28.54 -7.90
C ASP A 177 17.08 -29.27 -8.32
N CYS A 178 16.13 -29.47 -7.38
CA CYS A 178 14.84 -30.06 -7.68
C CYS A 178 13.91 -29.02 -8.32
N ASP A 179 13.73 -29.12 -9.64
CA ASP A 179 12.78 -28.29 -10.39
C ASP A 179 11.30 -28.64 -10.12
N ASP A 180 11.03 -29.78 -9.48
CA ASP A 180 9.69 -30.27 -9.12
C ASP A 180 9.19 -29.66 -7.79
N LEU A 181 9.13 -28.33 -7.73
CA LEU A 181 8.57 -27.63 -6.57
C LEU A 181 7.07 -27.89 -6.45
N MET A 182 6.62 -28.20 -5.23
CA MET A 182 5.19 -28.21 -4.92
C MET A 182 4.60 -26.81 -5.11
N PRO A 183 3.31 -26.70 -5.47
CA PRO A 183 2.70 -25.40 -5.79
C PRO A 183 2.91 -24.31 -4.74
N LEU A 184 2.63 -24.59 -3.46
CA LEU A 184 2.84 -23.62 -2.38
C LEU A 184 4.33 -23.36 -2.10
N GLN A 185 5.20 -24.34 -2.35
CA GLN A 185 6.65 -24.17 -2.26
C GLN A 185 7.15 -23.19 -3.34
N ALA A 186 6.70 -23.37 -4.58
CA ALA A 186 6.99 -22.47 -5.70
C ALA A 186 6.48 -21.05 -5.43
N LEU A 187 5.23 -20.89 -4.94
CA LEU A 187 4.70 -19.59 -4.53
C LEU A 187 5.55 -18.94 -3.44
N SER A 188 5.97 -19.71 -2.44
CA SER A 188 6.78 -19.19 -1.34
C SER A 188 8.17 -18.78 -1.81
N SER A 189 8.83 -19.59 -2.66
CA SER A 189 10.14 -19.26 -3.27
C SER A 189 10.03 -18.01 -4.14
N PHE A 190 9.00 -17.90 -4.98
CA PHE A 190 8.72 -16.70 -5.78
C PHE A 190 8.66 -15.44 -4.91
N LEU A 191 7.91 -15.47 -3.80
CA LEU A 191 7.79 -14.33 -2.89
C LEU A 191 9.08 -14.07 -2.10
N ILE A 192 9.78 -15.09 -1.63
CA ILE A 192 10.96 -14.97 -0.77
C ILE A 192 12.21 -14.52 -1.57
N GLU A 193 12.38 -15.01 -2.80
CA GLU A 193 13.52 -14.64 -3.65
C GLU A 193 13.44 -13.19 -4.15
N GLN A 194 12.24 -12.63 -4.26
CA GLN A 194 11.98 -11.26 -4.71
C GLN A 194 12.68 -10.92 -6.04
N SER A 195 12.87 -11.93 -6.89
CA SER A 195 13.63 -11.75 -8.11
C SER A 195 12.81 -10.93 -9.13
N PRO A 196 13.42 -9.93 -9.78
CA PRO A 196 12.69 -9.04 -10.71
C PRO A 196 12.41 -9.70 -12.06
N THR A 197 13.05 -10.81 -12.39
CA THR A 197 12.93 -11.47 -13.70
C THR A 197 12.78 -12.97 -13.52
N LEU A 198 12.08 -13.62 -14.46
CA LEU A 198 11.96 -15.07 -14.47
C LEU A 198 13.33 -15.76 -14.47
N HIS A 199 14.25 -15.33 -15.34
CA HIS A 199 15.61 -15.88 -15.44
C HIS A 199 16.45 -15.68 -14.18
N GLY A 200 16.16 -14.65 -13.38
CA GLY A 200 16.87 -14.40 -12.13
C GLY A 200 16.33 -15.24 -10.98
N HIS A 201 15.26 -16.00 -11.17
CA HIS A 201 14.71 -16.91 -10.17
C HIS A 201 15.50 -18.22 -10.17
N SER A 202 15.55 -18.91 -9.03
CA SER A 202 16.29 -20.18 -8.88
C SER A 202 15.71 -21.31 -9.73
N HIS A 203 14.39 -21.32 -9.93
CA HIS A 203 13.66 -22.33 -10.72
C HIS A 203 12.90 -21.74 -11.93
N PRO A 204 13.60 -21.18 -12.94
CA PRO A 204 12.96 -20.47 -14.05
C PRO A 204 12.16 -21.39 -14.98
N ASN A 205 12.48 -22.69 -15.00
CA ASN A 205 11.81 -23.69 -15.83
C ASN A 205 10.55 -24.25 -15.17
N ASN A 206 10.37 -24.07 -13.86
CA ASN A 206 9.22 -24.59 -13.15
C ASN A 206 7.91 -23.94 -13.70
N PRO A 207 6.90 -24.75 -14.08
CA PRO A 207 5.69 -24.23 -14.72
C PRO A 207 4.88 -23.29 -13.82
N ILE A 208 4.92 -23.50 -12.51
CA ILE A 208 4.21 -22.68 -11.53
C ILE A 208 4.92 -21.34 -11.35
N ILE A 209 6.25 -21.33 -11.28
CA ILE A 209 7.03 -20.09 -11.27
C ILE A 209 6.75 -19.25 -12.54
N ARG A 210 6.75 -19.87 -13.72
CA ARG A 210 6.42 -19.17 -14.98
C ARG A 210 5.00 -18.61 -14.96
N GLN A 211 4.04 -19.35 -14.41
CA GLN A 211 2.68 -18.88 -14.23
C GLN A 211 2.60 -17.68 -13.28
N LEU A 212 3.33 -17.71 -12.16
CA LEU A 212 3.39 -16.61 -11.19
C LEU A 212 4.00 -15.35 -11.81
N TYR A 213 5.09 -15.47 -12.58
CA TYR A 213 5.65 -14.34 -13.32
C TYR A 213 4.69 -13.84 -14.42
N THR A 214 3.90 -14.71 -15.03
CA THR A 214 2.89 -14.30 -16.01
C THR A 214 1.77 -13.49 -15.35
N LEU A 215 1.29 -13.94 -14.18
CA LEU A 215 0.29 -13.21 -13.39
C LEU A 215 0.85 -11.86 -12.92
N ALA A 216 2.10 -11.86 -12.44
CA ALA A 216 2.84 -10.67 -12.06
C ALA A 216 2.93 -9.66 -13.21
N MET A 217 3.39 -10.10 -14.38
CA MET A 217 3.47 -9.26 -15.59
C MET A 217 2.12 -8.67 -15.97
N LYS A 218 1.05 -9.48 -15.96
CA LYS A 218 -0.30 -9.00 -16.27
C LYS A 218 -0.77 -7.97 -15.25
N ALA A 219 -0.52 -8.18 -13.96
CA ALA A 219 -0.88 -7.23 -12.91
C ALA A 219 -0.18 -5.88 -13.11
N VAL A 220 1.12 -5.88 -13.41
CA VAL A 220 1.88 -4.65 -13.70
C VAL A 220 1.35 -3.94 -14.94
N LYS A 221 1.16 -4.66 -16.06
CA LYS A 221 0.63 -4.08 -17.31
C LYS A 221 -0.76 -3.47 -17.10
N SER A 222 -1.65 -4.16 -16.39
CA SER A 222 -3.00 -3.64 -16.09
C SER A 222 -2.98 -2.38 -15.21
N GLN A 223 -2.00 -2.26 -14.29
CA GLN A 223 -1.89 -1.08 -13.46
C GLN A 223 -1.45 0.14 -14.29
N HIS A 224 -0.51 -0.03 -15.22
CA HIS A 224 -0.08 1.04 -16.12
C HIS A 224 -1.20 1.49 -17.08
N GLU A 225 -2.03 0.57 -17.58
CA GLU A 225 -3.21 0.92 -18.38
C GLU A 225 -4.20 1.77 -17.57
N HIS A 226 -4.47 1.39 -16.31
CA HIS A 226 -5.35 2.19 -15.43
C HIS A 226 -4.77 3.55 -15.04
N GLU A 227 -3.45 3.65 -14.86
CA GLU A 227 -2.78 4.93 -14.57
C GLU A 227 -2.82 5.86 -15.80
N SER A 228 -2.67 5.32 -17.00
CA SER A 228 -2.86 6.06 -18.26
C SER A 228 -4.30 6.55 -18.40
N ASP A 229 -5.30 5.68 -18.19
CA ASP A 229 -6.72 6.03 -18.23
C ASP A 229 -7.07 7.13 -17.20
N PHE A 230 -6.44 7.10 -16.03
CA PHE A 230 -6.65 8.12 -15.00
C PHE A 230 -6.13 9.50 -15.44
N GLY A 231 -4.96 9.54 -16.10
CA GLY A 231 -4.42 10.75 -16.71
C GLY A 231 -5.39 11.34 -17.73
N ASP A 232 -5.93 10.50 -18.62
CA ASP A 232 -6.90 10.91 -19.64
C ASP A 232 -8.20 11.43 -19.02
N VAL A 233 -8.71 10.77 -17.98
CA VAL A 233 -9.90 11.24 -17.23
C VAL A 233 -9.68 12.61 -16.60
N ILE A 234 -8.50 12.85 -16.01
CA ILE A 234 -8.14 14.15 -15.42
C ILE A 234 -8.01 15.22 -16.50
N ASP A 235 -7.44 14.89 -17.66
CA ASP A 235 -7.35 15.81 -18.79
C ASP A 235 -8.74 16.22 -19.31
N ILE A 236 -9.61 15.23 -19.54
CA ILE A 236 -10.99 15.46 -19.99
C ILE A 236 -11.75 16.35 -18.99
N LEU A 237 -11.62 16.06 -17.69
CA LEU A 237 -12.28 16.83 -16.63
C LEU A 237 -11.78 18.28 -16.58
N CYS A 238 -10.46 18.48 -16.59
CA CYS A 238 -9.85 19.81 -16.55
C CYS A 238 -10.21 20.64 -17.79
N SER A 239 -10.17 20.02 -18.97
CA SER A 239 -10.52 20.64 -20.25
C SER A 239 -12.00 21.05 -20.31
N ASN A 240 -12.91 20.20 -19.83
CA ASN A 240 -14.34 20.52 -19.74
C ASN A 240 -14.61 21.66 -18.76
N ASN A 241 -14.01 21.62 -17.57
CA ASN A 241 -14.17 22.66 -16.56
C ASN A 241 -13.62 24.00 -17.05
N GLN A 242 -12.47 24.00 -17.74
CA GLN A 242 -11.91 25.20 -18.36
C GLN A 242 -12.89 25.82 -19.37
N ARG A 243 -13.47 25.02 -20.28
CA ARG A 243 -14.48 25.51 -21.24
C ARG A 243 -15.71 26.13 -20.56
N LEU A 244 -16.18 25.53 -19.47
CA LEU A 244 -17.32 26.06 -18.72
C LEU A 244 -16.98 27.40 -18.04
N LEU A 245 -15.78 27.50 -17.45
CA LEU A 245 -15.29 28.71 -16.79
C LEU A 245 -15.02 29.84 -17.80
N GLU A 246 -14.49 29.53 -18.97
CA GLU A 246 -14.30 30.51 -20.05
C GLU A 246 -15.64 31.04 -20.57
N LYS A 247 -16.64 30.18 -20.76
CA LYS A 247 -18.02 30.60 -21.10
C LYS A 247 -18.64 31.50 -20.03
N ALA A 248 -18.45 31.15 -18.75
CA ALA A 248 -18.91 31.97 -17.63
C ALA A 248 -18.19 33.33 -17.61
N SER A 249 -16.88 33.36 -17.88
CA SER A 249 -16.09 34.60 -17.99
C SER A 249 -16.59 35.49 -19.12
N ALA A 250 -16.82 34.91 -20.30
CA ALA A 250 -17.31 35.62 -21.48
C ALA A 250 -18.69 36.25 -21.24
N SER A 251 -19.57 35.53 -20.52
CA SER A 251 -20.92 36.01 -20.17
C SER A 251 -20.93 37.19 -19.18
N LEU A 252 -19.79 37.46 -18.51
CA LEU A 252 -19.63 38.57 -17.56
C LEU A 252 -18.94 39.79 -18.19
N ILE A 253 -18.56 39.74 -19.47
CA ILE A 253 -17.96 40.88 -20.17
C ILE A 253 -19.01 41.98 -20.30
N GLY A 254 -18.65 43.21 -19.91
CA GLY A 254 -19.53 44.38 -19.99
C GLY A 254 -20.53 44.54 -18.84
N VAL A 255 -20.59 43.59 -17.89
CA VAL A 255 -21.51 43.68 -16.75
C VAL A 255 -20.82 44.38 -15.58
N SER A 256 -21.34 45.54 -15.17
CA SER A 256 -20.84 46.33 -14.03
C SER A 256 -20.93 45.57 -12.70
N GLY A 257 -19.90 45.70 -11.85
CA GLY A 257 -19.85 45.08 -10.51
C GLY A 257 -19.38 43.62 -10.45
N THR A 258 -19.02 43.01 -11.59
CA THR A 258 -18.65 41.57 -11.68
C THR A 258 -17.16 41.29 -11.52
N SER A 259 -16.33 42.30 -11.20
CA SER A 259 -14.87 42.17 -11.11
C SER A 259 -14.41 41.04 -10.18
N LYS A 260 -15.10 40.87 -9.03
CA LYS A 260 -14.82 39.79 -8.07
C LYS A 260 -15.13 38.41 -8.63
N ALA A 261 -16.23 38.27 -9.38
CA ALA A 261 -16.62 37.01 -10.02
C ALA A 261 -15.61 36.62 -11.12
N ARG A 262 -15.20 37.58 -11.96
CA ARG A 262 -14.15 37.34 -12.98
C ARG A 262 -12.82 36.93 -12.36
N HIS A 263 -12.43 37.54 -11.24
CA HIS A 263 -11.20 37.16 -10.53
C HIS A 263 -11.26 35.74 -9.96
N LEU A 264 -12.41 35.31 -9.44
CA LEU A 264 -12.61 33.93 -8.97
C LEU A 264 -12.55 32.93 -10.13
N ILE A 265 -13.17 33.26 -11.26
CA ILE A 265 -13.11 32.41 -12.47
C ILE A 265 -11.67 32.26 -12.96
N HIS A 266 -10.89 33.34 -13.00
CA HIS A 266 -9.48 33.27 -13.37
C HIS A 266 -8.68 32.34 -12.45
N ARG A 267 -8.87 32.46 -11.13
CA ARG A 267 -8.20 31.56 -10.16
C ARG A 267 -8.64 30.11 -10.30
N ALA A 268 -9.89 29.85 -10.68
CA ALA A 268 -10.38 28.50 -10.95
C ALA A 268 -9.76 27.90 -12.23
N ILE A 269 -9.54 28.72 -13.26
CA ILE A 269 -8.82 28.30 -14.49
C ILE A 269 -7.35 28.00 -14.18
N GLU A 270 -6.68 28.87 -13.43
CA GLU A 270 -5.29 28.65 -12.97
C GLU A 270 -5.17 27.37 -12.14
N PHE A 271 -6.16 27.11 -11.27
CA PHE A 271 -6.23 25.89 -10.50
C PHE A 271 -6.35 24.64 -11.38
N ASN A 272 -7.28 24.62 -12.35
CA ASN A 272 -7.42 23.50 -13.29
C ASN A 272 -6.14 23.28 -14.10
N THR A 273 -5.49 24.37 -14.53
CA THR A 273 -4.21 24.30 -15.25
C THR A 273 -3.11 23.71 -14.38
N SER A 274 -3.06 24.08 -13.09
CA SER A 274 -2.11 23.51 -12.14
C SER A 274 -2.38 22.04 -11.84
N VAL A 275 -3.65 21.62 -11.78
CA VAL A 275 -4.03 20.21 -11.61
C VAL A 275 -3.63 19.41 -12.85
N LYS A 276 -3.96 19.89 -14.05
CA LYS A 276 -3.58 19.24 -15.32
C LYS A 276 -2.06 19.02 -15.43
N ARG A 277 -1.24 20.06 -15.22
CA ARG A 277 0.23 19.93 -15.23
C ARG A 277 0.78 18.97 -14.18
N LYS A 278 0.13 18.90 -13.01
CA LYS A 278 0.55 17.99 -11.94
C LYS A 278 0.39 16.52 -12.35
N TYR A 279 -0.61 16.21 -13.16
CA TYR A 279 -0.92 14.85 -13.57
C TYR A 279 -0.40 14.49 -14.97
N GLU A 280 -0.06 15.47 -15.81
CA GLU A 280 0.66 15.26 -17.09
C GLU A 280 2.17 14.97 -16.91
N LEU A 281 2.76 15.35 -15.78
CA LEU A 281 4.21 15.20 -15.50
C LEU A 281 4.55 14.02 -14.58
N VAL A 282 3.61 13.10 -14.35
CA VAL A 282 3.84 11.95 -13.48
C VAL A 282 4.54 10.86 -14.28
N ASP A 283 5.85 11.02 -14.47
CA ASP A 283 6.74 9.87 -14.48
C ASP A 283 6.78 9.29 -13.05
N SER A 284 6.85 7.97 -12.98
CA SER A 284 6.46 7.04 -11.89
C SER A 284 7.00 7.25 -10.45
N ASP A 285 7.48 8.42 -10.02
CA ASP A 285 8.17 8.56 -8.71
C ASP A 285 7.84 9.84 -7.89
N SER A 286 6.75 10.57 -8.17
CA SER A 286 6.39 11.76 -7.39
C SER A 286 5.14 11.57 -6.51
N SER A 287 5.37 11.37 -5.21
CA SER A 287 4.35 11.42 -4.16
C SER A 287 3.60 12.76 -4.18
N LEU A 288 2.34 12.73 -4.61
CA LEU A 288 1.45 13.89 -4.75
C LEU A 288 1.33 14.71 -3.44
N GLU A 289 1.80 15.96 -3.46
CA GLU A 289 1.51 16.95 -2.40
C GLU A 289 0.02 17.37 -2.39
N PRO A 290 -0.53 17.84 -1.24
CA PRO A 290 -1.93 18.22 -1.15
C PRO A 290 -2.28 19.43 -2.04
N VAL A 291 -3.49 19.39 -2.59
CA VAL A 291 -4.06 20.38 -3.50
C VAL A 291 -4.19 21.76 -2.82
N PRO A 292 -3.91 22.89 -3.51
CA PRO A 292 -4.07 24.22 -2.94
C PRO A 292 -5.50 24.47 -2.45
N THR A 293 -5.64 24.85 -1.19
CA THR A 293 -6.95 25.16 -0.59
C THR A 293 -7.41 26.55 -1.05
N LEU A 294 -8.56 26.63 -1.73
CA LEU A 294 -9.25 27.91 -1.98
C LEU A 294 -9.77 28.47 -0.64
N THR A 295 -9.04 29.40 -0.06
CA THR A 295 -9.45 30.08 1.19
C THR A 295 -10.43 31.20 0.86
N PHE A 296 -11.72 30.97 1.15
CA PHE A 296 -12.75 31.99 1.08
C PHE A 296 -12.72 32.85 2.34
N GLY A 297 -12.25 34.10 2.22
CA GLY A 297 -12.29 35.05 3.33
C GLY A 297 -13.72 35.49 3.65
N GLN A 298 -14.34 34.88 4.67
CA GLN A 298 -15.53 35.43 5.32
C GLN A 298 -15.08 36.41 6.41
N LYS A 299 -15.43 37.68 6.25
CA LYS A 299 -15.44 38.67 7.33
C LYS A 299 -16.64 38.34 8.22
N SER A 300 -16.40 37.87 9.45
CA SER A 300 -17.41 37.92 10.51
C SER A 300 -17.23 39.21 11.31
N ASN A 301 -18.27 40.05 11.26
CA ASN A 301 -18.49 41.11 12.23
C ASN A 301 -18.87 40.45 13.56
N ASN A 302 -18.23 40.87 14.65
CA ASN A 302 -18.88 40.93 15.96
C ASN A 302 -18.31 42.12 16.74
N SER A 303 -19.22 42.99 17.15
CA SER A 303 -18.97 44.21 17.92
C SER A 303 -19.02 43.92 19.42
N SER A 304 -18.04 44.40 20.18
CA SER A 304 -18.20 45.17 21.44
C SER A 304 -16.98 45.04 22.34
N GLY A 305 -16.49 46.18 22.84
CA GLY A 305 -15.60 46.24 24.00
C GLY A 305 -14.42 47.19 23.83
N ASN A 306 -14.66 48.49 24.08
CA ASN A 306 -13.63 49.51 24.31
C ASN A 306 -12.49 49.03 25.22
N ASN A 307 -11.24 49.32 24.83
CA ASN A 307 -10.38 50.19 25.64
C ASN A 307 -9.14 50.68 24.87
N ASN A 308 -8.89 51.97 25.05
CA ASN A 308 -7.82 52.77 24.45
C ASN A 308 -6.42 52.43 24.99
N ASN A 309 -5.44 52.65 24.11
CA ASN A 309 -4.06 53.10 24.33
C ASN A 309 -3.12 52.25 25.22
N ASN A 310 -2.15 51.58 24.59
CA ASN A 310 -0.78 52.11 24.55
C ASN A 310 0.14 51.34 23.58
N ASN A 311 0.97 52.12 22.91
CA ASN A 311 1.90 51.76 21.84
C ASN A 311 3.12 50.94 22.31
N ASN A 312 3.62 50.15 21.36
CA ASN A 312 5.02 49.82 21.12
C ASN A 312 5.80 49.07 22.21
N ASN A 313 5.78 47.74 22.17
CA ASN A 313 6.96 46.90 22.48
C ASN A 313 6.89 45.39 22.10
N ASN A 314 5.88 44.92 21.35
CA ASN A 314 5.69 43.46 21.14
C ASN A 314 6.26 42.85 19.85
N ASN A 315 6.90 43.62 18.96
CA ASN A 315 7.42 43.07 17.70
C ASN A 315 8.76 42.34 17.84
N SER A 316 9.56 42.62 18.87
CA SER A 316 10.87 41.95 19.04
C SER A 316 10.73 40.54 19.62
N ASN A 317 9.77 40.31 20.54
CA ASN A 317 9.55 39.02 21.19
C ASN A 317 8.87 37.97 20.30
N ASN A 318 8.08 38.41 19.31
CA ASN A 318 7.40 37.49 18.39
C ASN A 318 8.30 36.98 17.27
N ASN A 319 9.36 37.71 16.91
CA ASN A 319 10.33 37.25 15.93
C ASN A 319 11.31 36.25 16.55
N SER A 320 11.86 36.52 17.74
CA SER A 320 12.75 35.57 18.42
C SER A 320 12.06 34.23 18.68
N LYS A 321 10.79 34.25 19.11
CA LYS A 321 10.02 33.03 19.37
C LYS A 321 9.69 32.24 18.10
N LYS A 322 9.57 32.91 16.94
CA LYS A 322 9.40 32.23 15.64
C LYS A 322 10.70 31.59 15.16
N GLU A 323 11.82 32.26 15.41
CA GLU A 323 13.16 31.82 15.05
C GLU A 323 13.56 30.58 15.87
N THR A 324 13.36 30.62 17.19
CA THR A 324 13.58 29.46 18.08
C THR A 324 12.68 28.27 17.75
N ASN A 325 11.42 28.52 17.38
CA ASN A 325 10.50 27.46 16.94
C ASN A 325 10.94 26.85 15.60
N MET A 326 11.47 27.66 14.68
CA MET A 326 11.95 27.17 13.38
C MET A 326 13.24 26.36 13.52
N GLU A 327 14.18 26.81 14.33
CA GLU A 327 15.42 26.08 14.65
C GLU A 327 15.14 24.70 15.22
N PHE A 328 14.21 24.62 16.19
CA PHE A 328 13.77 23.34 16.75
C PHE A 328 13.21 22.39 15.67
N ILE A 329 12.35 22.88 14.77
CA ILE A 329 11.74 22.05 13.71
C ILE A 329 12.82 21.56 12.72
N MET A 330 13.81 22.40 12.41
CA MET A 330 14.92 22.02 11.53
C MET A 330 15.83 20.97 12.17
N GLU A 331 16.18 21.14 13.44
CA GLU A 331 17.02 20.19 14.18
C GLU A 331 16.30 18.85 14.40
N PHE A 332 15.00 18.90 14.73
CA PHE A 332 14.16 17.70 14.82
C PHE A 332 14.12 16.94 13.50
N LYS A 333 14.07 17.64 12.36
CA LYS A 333 14.10 17.02 11.03
C LYS A 333 15.47 16.42 10.69
N LYS A 334 16.56 17.10 11.05
CA LYS A 334 17.93 16.66 10.77
C LYS A 334 18.29 15.36 11.49
N ASN A 335 17.75 15.17 12.69
CA ASN A 335 17.98 13.98 13.52
C ASN A 335 17.00 12.82 13.25
N LEU A 336 16.15 12.94 12.22
CA LEU A 336 15.22 11.88 11.83
C LEU A 336 15.71 11.11 10.60
N ILE A 337 15.66 9.78 10.69
CA ILE A 337 15.78 8.90 9.53
C ILE A 337 14.35 8.61 9.04
N GLY A 338 14.01 9.11 7.85
CA GLY A 338 12.71 8.91 7.21
C GLY A 338 11.80 10.15 7.20
N ARG A 339 10.50 9.94 6.90
CA ARG A 339 9.53 11.04 6.70
C ARG A 339 9.17 11.73 8.02
N MET A 340 9.01 13.05 7.96
CA MET A 340 8.66 13.89 9.11
C MET A 340 7.27 13.53 9.68
N ASN A 341 7.22 13.11 10.94
CA ASN A 341 5.97 12.93 11.67
C ASN A 341 5.63 14.23 12.43
N TRP A 342 4.76 15.05 11.85
CA TRP A 342 4.38 16.36 12.39
C TRP A 342 3.65 16.28 13.74
N ASN A 343 2.91 15.21 14.00
CA ASN A 343 2.28 14.97 15.31
C ASN A 343 3.35 14.71 16.39
N ARG A 344 4.37 13.91 16.05
CA ARG A 344 5.49 13.64 16.94
C ARG A 344 6.34 14.89 17.18
N CYS A 345 6.64 15.66 16.13
CA CYS A 345 7.37 16.93 16.23
C CYS A 345 6.64 17.93 17.15
N LEU A 346 5.32 18.08 16.98
CA LEU A 346 4.52 18.97 17.82
C LEU A 346 4.50 18.52 19.28
N LYS A 347 4.32 17.21 19.52
CA LYS A 347 4.32 16.63 20.87
C LYS A 347 5.65 16.85 21.57
N THR A 348 6.76 16.54 20.91
CA THR A 348 8.12 16.74 21.46
C THR A 348 8.44 18.22 21.67
N GLY A 349 7.97 19.11 20.78
CA GLY A 349 8.10 20.55 20.99
C GLY A 349 7.36 21.03 22.24
N HIS A 350 6.11 20.60 22.44
CA HIS A 350 5.35 20.93 23.65
C HIS A 350 6.00 20.40 24.93
N GLU A 351 6.58 19.20 24.89
CA GLU A 351 7.33 18.62 26.01
C GLU A 351 8.58 19.44 26.37
N GLN A 352 9.15 20.17 25.40
CA GLN A 352 10.31 21.06 25.60
C GLN A 352 9.94 22.54 25.82
N ASN A 353 8.67 22.82 26.12
CA ASN A 353 8.10 24.17 26.22
C ASN A 353 8.24 25.05 24.97
N LEU A 354 8.45 24.42 23.81
CA LEU A 354 8.50 25.03 22.49
C LEU A 354 7.18 24.76 21.74
N LEU A 355 6.92 25.47 20.64
CA LEU A 355 5.75 25.24 19.78
C LEU A 355 4.34 25.43 20.39
N HIS A 356 4.19 25.94 21.62
CA HIS A 356 2.86 26.19 22.24
C HIS A 356 1.90 27.08 21.44
N GLY A 357 2.40 27.81 20.43
CA GLY A 357 1.58 28.57 19.50
C GLY A 357 0.81 27.72 18.48
N PHE A 358 1.10 26.42 18.39
CA PHE A 358 0.53 25.50 17.41
C PHE A 358 -0.41 24.50 18.10
N ARG A 359 -1.70 24.52 17.73
CA ARG A 359 -2.70 23.65 18.35
C ARG A 359 -2.78 22.27 17.72
N ASN A 360 -2.31 22.13 16.48
CA ASN A 360 -2.35 20.88 15.73
C ASN A 360 -1.17 20.76 14.76
N ALA A 361 -0.85 19.53 14.37
CA ALA A 361 0.29 19.22 13.51
C ALA A 361 0.20 19.89 12.13
N GLU A 362 -1.01 20.12 11.62
CA GLU A 362 -1.22 20.75 10.32
C GLU A 362 -0.88 22.26 10.35
N SER A 363 -1.16 22.94 11.47
CA SER A 363 -0.76 24.33 11.69
C SER A 363 0.76 24.49 11.79
N LEU A 364 1.44 23.53 12.42
CA LEU A 364 2.90 23.48 12.52
C LEU A 364 3.55 23.22 11.14
N ARG A 365 3.00 22.26 10.39
CA ARG A 365 3.44 21.95 9.01
C ARG A 365 3.28 23.16 8.08
N SER A 366 2.11 23.81 8.14
CA SER A 366 1.83 25.02 7.37
C SER A 366 2.78 26.17 7.72
N PHE A 367 3.13 26.34 9.00
CA PHE A 367 4.11 27.31 9.46
C PHE A 367 5.50 27.03 8.91
N TYR A 368 5.97 25.78 9.01
CA TYR A 368 7.27 25.38 8.46
C TYR A 368 7.35 25.62 6.95
N ASN A 369 6.33 25.23 6.20
CA ASN A 369 6.32 25.38 4.75
C ASN A 369 6.33 26.86 4.30
N ARG A 370 5.64 27.75 5.03
CA ARG A 370 5.62 29.19 4.74
C ARG A 370 6.95 29.90 5.04
N ASN A 371 7.71 29.42 6.00
CA ASN A 371 8.97 30.04 6.43
C ASN A 371 10.22 29.36 5.84
N ARG A 372 10.07 28.24 5.14
CA ARG A 372 11.16 27.58 4.39
C ARG A 372 11.48 28.26 3.04
N THR A 373 10.54 29.05 2.51
CA THR A 373 10.66 29.74 1.20
C THR A 373 11.11 31.20 1.29
N LYS A 374 11.66 31.60 2.44
CA LYS A 374 12.43 32.83 2.62
C LYS A 374 13.82 32.43 3.06
#